data_AF-A0A7Y5EX94-F1
#
_entry.id   AF-A0A7Y5EX94-F1
#
_cell.length_a   1.000
_cell.length_b   1.000
_cell.length_c   1.000
_cell.angle_alpha   90.00
_cell.angle_beta   90.00
_cell.angle_gamma   90.00
#
_symmetry.space_group_name_H-M   'P 1'
#
loop_
_entity.id
_entity.type
_entity.pdbx_description
1 polymer ?
#
loop_
_entity_poly.entity_id
_entity_poly.type
_entity_poly.pdbx_seq_one_letter_code
_entity_poly.pdbx_strand_id
1 'polypeptide(L)'
;MKKNKEKIYESTPPTPEMKFYCDWALQFPKESLQILNDSLGKLLTFSIAMFSILIAINDKLEGFPATLYVATLISLFATMVLSFISIIPIERKVSKHMPFEIKKSIEELYKSKKRYLFSIFILMSLSIVMILAGVIKKFQLF
;
A
#
# COMPACT_ATOMS: atom_id res chain seq x y z
N MET A 1 32.81 -15.51 23.73
CA MET A 1 33.45 -15.26 22.40
C MET A 1 32.41 -14.76 21.39
N LYS A 2 32.16 -13.44 21.34
CA LYS A 2 31.36 -12.77 20.28
C LYS A 2 31.88 -11.34 20.10
N LYS A 3 33.11 -11.20 19.59
CA LYS A 3 33.69 -9.91 19.17
C LYS A 3 34.77 -10.21 18.12
N ASN A 4 34.39 -10.40 16.85
CA ASN A 4 35.30 -10.15 15.73
C ASN A 4 34.59 -10.23 14.36
N LYS A 5 33.70 -9.28 14.03
CA LYS A 5 33.19 -9.10 12.66
C LYS A 5 33.12 -7.63 12.24
N GLU A 6 33.90 -6.75 12.87
CA GLU A 6 33.68 -5.29 12.79
C GLU A 6 34.85 -4.47 12.21
N LYS A 7 35.89 -5.09 11.63
CA LYS A 7 37.01 -4.31 11.05
C LYS A 7 37.59 -4.93 9.78
N ILE A 8 36.94 -4.80 8.63
CA ILE A 8 37.61 -4.94 7.32
C ILE A 8 36.92 -4.08 6.25
N TYR A 9 36.69 -2.78 6.46
CA TYR A 9 36.27 -1.87 5.36
C TYR A 9 36.83 -0.45 5.44
N GLU A 10 37.84 -0.19 6.27
CA GLU A 10 38.29 1.19 6.55
C GLU A 10 39.64 1.58 5.92
N SER A 11 40.30 0.68 5.19
CA SER A 11 41.67 0.93 4.68
C SER A 11 41.87 0.81 3.17
N THR A 12 40.83 0.46 2.41
CA THR A 12 40.90 0.40 0.93
C THR A 12 39.89 1.38 0.36
N PRO A 13 40.29 2.33 -0.51
CA PRO A 13 39.31 3.17 -1.20
C PRO A 13 38.33 2.25 -1.96
N PRO A 14 37.01 2.47 -1.85
CA PRO A 14 36.03 1.61 -2.48
C PRO A 14 36.26 1.63 -3.99
N THR A 15 36.32 0.45 -4.60
CA THR A 15 36.40 0.34 -6.05
C THR A 15 35.15 0.99 -6.68
N PRO A 16 35.25 1.52 -7.91
CA PRO A 16 34.12 2.18 -8.58
C PRO A 16 32.85 1.31 -8.62
N GLU A 17 33.03 0.00 -8.83
CA GLU A 17 31.96 -1.00 -8.80
C GLU A 17 31.31 -1.11 -7.42
N MET A 18 32.10 -1.13 -6.35
CA MET A 18 31.58 -1.21 -4.98
C MET A 18 30.80 0.04 -4.59
N LYS A 19 31.24 1.22 -5.05
CA LYS A 19 30.51 2.48 -4.89
C LYS A 19 29.19 2.44 -5.66
N PHE A 20 29.18 1.96 -6.89
CA PHE A 20 27.96 1.75 -7.68
C PHE A 20 26.95 0.84 -6.95
N TYR A 21 27.38 -0.31 -6.44
CA TYR A 21 26.47 -1.22 -5.73
C TYR A 21 25.96 -0.63 -4.40
N CYS A 22 26.77 0.15 -3.69
CA CYS A 22 26.33 0.87 -2.49
C CYS A 22 25.29 1.94 -2.83
N ASP A 23 25.52 2.74 -3.86
CA ASP A 23 24.60 3.79 -4.30
C ASP A 23 23.30 3.20 -4.85
N TRP A 24 23.39 2.14 -5.66
CA TRP A 24 22.24 1.39 -6.17
C TRP A 24 21.41 0.77 -5.02
N ALA A 25 22.07 0.17 -4.03
CA ALA A 25 21.40 -0.40 -2.86
C ALA A 25 20.71 0.66 -1.98
N LEU A 26 21.12 1.93 -2.05
CA LEU A 26 20.47 3.05 -1.37
C LEU A 26 19.34 3.68 -2.19
N GLN A 27 19.42 3.65 -3.51
CA GLN A 27 18.42 4.22 -4.43
C GLN A 27 17.24 3.27 -4.67
N PHE A 28 17.50 1.99 -4.93
CA PHE A 28 16.48 1.01 -5.29
C PHE A 28 15.33 0.89 -4.26
N PRO A 29 15.60 0.87 -2.93
CA PRO A 29 14.53 0.80 -1.94
C PRO A 29 13.71 2.08 -1.86
N LYS A 30 14.28 3.24 -2.20
CA LYS A 30 13.58 4.53 -2.21
C LYS A 30 12.64 4.64 -3.41
N GLU A 31 13.11 4.27 -4.59
CA GLU A 31 12.28 4.23 -5.81
C GLU A 31 11.12 3.24 -5.65
N SER A 32 11.40 2.05 -5.11
CA SER A 32 10.37 1.06 -4.81
C SER A 32 9.32 1.56 -3.81
N LEU A 33 9.74 2.33 -2.80
CA LEU A 33 8.85 2.93 -1.82
C LEU A 33 7.99 4.04 -2.43
N GLN A 34 8.56 4.84 -3.35
CA GLN A 34 7.84 5.88 -4.06
C GLN A 34 6.78 5.28 -4.98
N ILE A 35 7.12 4.27 -5.79
CA ILE A 35 6.15 3.53 -6.62
C ILE A 35 5.01 2.99 -5.76
N LEU A 36 5.34 2.41 -4.60
CA LEU A 36 4.35 1.87 -3.69
C LEU A 36 3.41 2.93 -3.12
N ASN A 37 3.95 4.11 -2.75
CA ASN A 37 3.14 5.25 -2.33
C ASN A 37 2.23 5.76 -3.46
N ASP A 38 2.76 5.87 -4.68
CA ASP A 38 1.99 6.31 -5.84
C ASP A 38 0.85 5.32 -6.15
N SER A 39 1.11 4.02 -6.05
CA SER A 39 0.09 2.97 -6.18
C SER A 39 -0.98 3.07 -5.08
N LEU A 40 -0.59 3.28 -3.82
CA LEU A 40 -1.52 3.48 -2.70
C LEU A 40 -2.37 4.75 -2.89
N GLY A 41 -1.77 5.83 -3.38
CA GLY A 41 -2.47 7.05 -3.74
C GLY A 41 -3.52 6.83 -4.83
N LYS A 42 -3.17 6.11 -5.90
CA LYS A 42 -4.13 5.74 -6.96
C LYS A 42 -5.27 4.88 -6.43
N LEU A 43 -4.98 3.92 -5.54
CA LEU A 43 -5.99 3.08 -4.90
C LEU A 43 -6.93 3.91 -4.01
N LEU A 44 -6.40 4.89 -3.27
CA LEU A 44 -7.22 5.82 -2.50
C LEU A 44 -8.18 6.58 -3.42
N THR A 45 -7.67 7.20 -4.48
CA THR A 45 -8.49 7.94 -5.45
C THR A 45 -9.57 7.05 -6.07
N PHE A 46 -9.23 5.82 -6.42
CA PHE A 46 -10.18 4.86 -6.96
C PHE A 46 -11.25 4.47 -5.93
N SER A 47 -10.88 4.26 -4.67
CA SER A 47 -11.84 3.95 -3.60
C SER A 47 -12.83 5.10 -3.36
N ILE A 48 -12.36 6.35 -3.39
CA ILE A 48 -13.20 7.55 -3.27
C ILE A 48 -14.14 7.66 -4.47
N ALA A 49 -13.63 7.46 -5.69
CA ALA A 49 -14.45 7.50 -6.89
C ALA A 49 -15.57 6.45 -6.85
N MET A 50 -15.25 5.20 -6.52
CA MET A 50 -16.23 4.12 -6.41
C MET A 50 -17.27 4.41 -5.32
N PHE A 51 -16.84 4.91 -4.16
CA PHE A 51 -17.74 5.29 -3.07
C PHE A 51 -18.71 6.41 -3.49
N SER A 52 -18.19 7.48 -4.11
CA SER A 52 -19.01 8.59 -4.60
C SER A 52 -19.98 8.17 -5.70
N ILE A 53 -19.55 7.30 -6.63
CA ILE A 53 -20.43 6.76 -7.67
C ILE A 53 -21.56 5.95 -7.03
N LEU A 54 -21.24 5.06 -6.08
CA LEU A 54 -22.24 4.22 -5.41
C LEU A 54 -23.28 5.02 -4.64
N ILE A 55 -22.89 6.17 -4.06
CA ILE A 55 -23.81 7.12 -3.44
C ILE A 55 -24.65 7.85 -4.51
N ALA A 56 -24.01 8.35 -5.57
CA ALA A 56 -24.68 9.13 -6.61
C ALA A 56 -25.74 8.34 -7.39
N ILE A 57 -25.59 7.01 -7.49
CA ILE A 57 -26.55 6.14 -8.17
C ILE A 57 -27.55 5.48 -7.22
N ASN A 58 -27.56 5.83 -5.92
CA ASN A 58 -28.43 5.21 -4.91
C ASN A 58 -29.90 5.14 -5.36
N ASP A 59 -30.43 6.25 -5.88
CA ASP A 59 -31.84 6.33 -6.30
C ASP A 59 -32.13 5.52 -7.58
N LYS A 60 -31.08 5.11 -8.31
CA LYS A 60 -31.18 4.24 -9.51
C LYS A 60 -31.00 2.76 -9.19
N LEU A 61 -30.73 2.42 -7.93
CA LEU A 61 -30.50 1.06 -7.44
C LEU A 61 -31.78 0.39 -6.91
N GLU A 62 -32.93 0.69 -7.51
CA GLU A 62 -34.18 -0.05 -7.23
C GLU A 62 -33.94 -1.57 -7.43
N GLY A 63 -34.28 -2.37 -6.40
CA GLY A 63 -34.04 -3.82 -6.36
C GLY A 63 -32.68 -4.25 -5.79
N PHE A 64 -31.79 -3.32 -5.45
CA PHE A 64 -30.54 -3.66 -4.77
C PHE A 64 -30.80 -3.94 -3.28
N PRO A 65 -30.36 -5.09 -2.73
CA PRO A 65 -30.60 -5.41 -1.32
C PRO A 65 -29.95 -4.37 -0.38
N ALA A 66 -30.75 -3.70 0.44
CA ALA A 66 -30.27 -2.64 1.35
C ALA A 66 -29.12 -3.12 2.26
N THR A 67 -29.17 -4.36 2.74
CA THR A 67 -28.09 -4.97 3.54
C THR A 67 -26.77 -5.06 2.77
N LEU A 68 -26.83 -5.45 1.50
CA LEU A 68 -25.67 -5.54 0.63
C LEU A 68 -25.12 -4.14 0.30
N TYR A 69 -26.01 -3.15 0.15
CA TYR A 69 -25.61 -1.77 -0.15
C TYR A 69 -24.82 -1.18 1.00
N VAL A 70 -25.35 -1.27 2.22
CA VAL A 70 -24.70 -0.79 3.44
C VAL A 70 -23.37 -1.53 3.67
N ALA A 71 -23.34 -2.86 3.51
CA ALA A 71 -22.10 -3.64 3.63
C ALA A 71 -21.03 -3.17 2.63
N THR A 72 -21.42 -2.90 1.38
CA THR A 72 -20.51 -2.39 0.34
C THR A 72 -19.98 -1.00 0.70
N LEU A 73 -20.84 -0.09 1.16
CA LEU A 73 -20.43 1.25 1.60
C LEU A 73 -19.44 1.19 2.75
N ILE A 74 -19.71 0.37 3.78
CA ILE A 74 -18.80 0.18 4.91
C ILE A 74 -17.45 -0.39 4.44
N SER A 75 -17.48 -1.35 3.52
CA SER A 75 -16.26 -1.95 2.96
C SER A 75 -15.43 -0.93 2.16
N LEU A 76 -16.07 -0.14 1.30
CA LEU A 76 -15.40 0.94 0.55
C LEU A 76 -14.85 2.02 1.47
N PHE A 77 -15.61 2.40 2.51
CA PHE A 77 -15.15 3.36 3.51
C PHE A 77 -13.95 2.83 4.30
N ALA A 78 -13.98 1.58 4.75
CA ALA A 78 -12.84 0.93 5.41
C ALA A 78 -11.61 0.88 4.49
N THR A 79 -11.81 0.59 3.20
CA THR A 79 -10.75 0.62 2.17
C THR A 79 -10.13 2.00 2.04
N MET A 80 -10.96 3.05 2.04
CA MET A 80 -10.52 4.44 1.97
C MET A 80 -9.69 4.83 3.20
N VAL A 81 -10.16 4.51 4.41
CA VAL A 81 -9.46 4.80 5.67
C VAL A 81 -8.12 4.07 5.72
N LEU A 82 -8.07 2.78 5.38
CA LEU A 82 -6.82 2.01 5.31
C LEU A 82 -5.85 2.56 4.27
N SER A 83 -6.36 2.96 3.10
CA SER A 83 -5.55 3.58 2.05
C SER A 83 -4.95 4.89 2.54
N PHE A 84 -5.73 5.73 3.22
CA PHE A 84 -5.25 6.98 3.80
C PHE A 84 -4.14 6.75 4.83
N ILE A 85 -4.35 5.85 5.79
CA ILE A 85 -3.35 5.50 6.81
C ILE A 85 -2.06 4.98 6.16
N SER A 86 -2.18 4.20 5.09
CA SER A 86 -1.03 3.60 4.40
C SER A 86 -0.16 4.60 3.64
N ILE A 87 -0.72 5.75 3.24
CA ILE A 87 -0.01 6.81 2.48
C ILE A 87 0.84 7.66 3.43
N ILE A 88 0.40 7.86 4.67
CA ILE A 88 1.10 8.71 5.64
C ILE A 88 2.58 8.27 5.74
N PRO A 89 3.54 9.19 5.48
CA PRO A 89 4.94 8.87 5.62
C PRO A 89 5.25 8.65 7.10
N ILE A 90 5.58 7.42 7.45
CA ILE A 90 6.10 7.11 8.78
C ILE A 90 7.53 7.67 8.84
N GLU A 91 7.69 8.85 9.41
CA GLU A 91 9.00 9.39 9.79
C GLU A 91 9.55 8.58 10.97
N ARG A 92 9.97 7.34 10.71
CA ARG A 92 10.86 6.66 11.65
C ARG A 92 12.18 7.42 11.61
N LYS A 93 12.64 7.90 12.78
CA LYS A 93 13.98 8.45 12.98
C LYS A 93 14.99 7.37 12.57
N VAL A 94 15.36 7.33 11.30
CA VAL A 94 16.41 6.44 10.81
C VAL A 94 17.71 6.99 11.39
N SER A 95 18.35 6.21 12.27
CA SER A 95 19.72 6.47 12.71
C SER A 95 20.58 6.51 11.43
N LYS A 96 21.04 7.71 11.07
CA LYS A 96 21.80 7.95 9.82
C LYS A 96 23.25 7.43 9.90
N HIS A 97 23.65 6.78 10.99
CA HIS A 97 25.06 6.50 11.27
C HIS A 97 25.58 5.24 10.56
N MET A 98 24.74 4.29 10.14
CA MET A 98 25.19 3.11 9.41
C MET A 98 24.31 2.75 8.20
N PRO A 99 24.89 2.50 7.01
CA PRO A 99 24.14 2.16 5.79
C PRO A 99 23.34 0.85 5.91
N PHE A 100 23.78 -0.10 6.74
CA PHE A 100 23.04 -1.33 7.03
C PHE A 100 21.74 -1.07 7.82
N GLU A 101 21.74 -0.13 8.75
CA GLU A 101 20.55 0.27 9.53
C GLU A 101 19.52 0.97 8.63
N ILE A 102 19.99 1.81 7.71
CA ILE A 102 19.15 2.46 6.70
C ILE A 102 18.46 1.41 5.81
N LYS A 103 19.23 0.44 5.30
CA LYS A 103 18.69 -0.64 4.46
C LYS A 103 17.62 -1.43 5.20
N LYS A 104 17.87 -1.84 6.45
CA LYS A 104 16.92 -2.60 7.26
C LYS A 104 15.65 -1.80 7.55
N SER A 105 15.77 -0.52 7.90
CA SER A 105 14.62 0.36 8.15
C SER A 105 13.76 0.53 6.89
N ILE A 106 14.37 0.69 5.72
CA ILE A 106 13.61 0.81 4.47
C ILE A 106 12.93 -0.52 4.10
N GLU A 107 13.61 -1.66 4.31
CA GLU A 107 13.02 -2.97 4.04
C GLU A 107 11.82 -3.27 4.94
N GLU A 108 11.87 -2.89 6.22
CA GLU A 108 10.73 -2.99 7.15
C GLU A 108 9.57 -2.11 6.72
N LEU A 109 9.84 -0.86 6.32
CA LEU A 109 8.82 0.06 5.79
C LEU A 109 8.18 -0.48 4.51
N TYR A 110 8.99 -1.00 3.59
CA TYR A 110 8.52 -1.63 2.36
C TYR A 110 7.62 -2.83 2.65
N LYS A 111 8.05 -3.74 3.55
CA LYS A 111 7.23 -4.90 3.97
C LYS A 111 5.90 -4.46 4.59
N SER A 112 5.90 -3.42 5.41
CA SER A 112 4.67 -2.89 6.02
C SER A 112 3.73 -2.32 4.96
N LYS A 113 4.22 -1.43 4.08
CA LYS A 113 3.39 -0.85 2.99
C LYS A 113 2.89 -1.90 2.01
N LYS A 114 3.70 -2.93 1.71
CA LYS A 114 3.28 -4.07 0.86
C LYS A 114 2.12 -4.85 1.48
N ARG A 115 2.13 -5.07 2.80
CA ARG A 115 0.99 -5.70 3.50
C ARG A 115 -0.26 -4.85 3.42
N TYR A 116 -0.15 -3.53 3.64
CA TYR A 116 -1.27 -2.61 3.47
C TYR A 116 -1.84 -2.63 2.05
N LEU A 117 -0.97 -2.58 1.04
CA LEU A 117 -1.39 -2.66 -0.36
C LEU A 117 -2.17 -3.95 -0.64
N PHE A 118 -1.69 -5.09 -0.12
CA PHE A 118 -2.37 -6.36 -0.28
C PHE A 118 -3.74 -6.40 0.43
N SER A 119 -3.82 -5.88 1.66
CA SER A 119 -5.09 -5.76 2.39
C SER A 119 -6.09 -4.87 1.66
N ILE A 120 -5.67 -3.69 1.18
CA ILE A 120 -6.50 -2.77 0.40
C ILE A 120 -6.98 -3.45 -0.88
N PHE A 121 -6.11 -4.16 -1.57
CA PHE A 121 -6.47 -4.89 -2.78
C PHE A 121 -7.57 -5.92 -2.52
N ILE A 122 -7.45 -6.75 -1.47
CA ILE A 122 -8.47 -7.74 -1.11
C ILE A 122 -9.80 -7.06 -0.78
N LEU A 123 -9.78 -6.03 0.07
CA LEU A 123 -10.98 -5.29 0.46
C LEU A 123 -11.67 -4.62 -0.74
N MET A 124 -10.87 -4.07 -1.66
CA MET A 124 -11.38 -3.46 -2.88
C MET A 124 -11.99 -4.50 -3.82
N SER A 125 -11.33 -5.65 -4.03
CA SER A 125 -11.88 -6.77 -4.79
C SER A 125 -13.19 -7.27 -4.19
N LEU A 126 -13.26 -7.42 -2.87
CA LEU A 126 -14.48 -7.83 -2.17
C LEU A 126 -15.61 -6.83 -2.41
N SER A 127 -15.32 -5.53 -2.32
CA SER A 127 -16.29 -4.46 -2.57
C SER A 127 -16.84 -4.52 -4.00
N ILE A 128 -15.97 -4.76 -5.00
CA ILE A 128 -16.38 -4.93 -6.40
C ILE A 128 -17.28 -6.16 -6.57
N VAL A 129 -16.91 -7.30 -5.96
CA VAL A 129 -17.73 -8.53 -6.01
C VAL A 129 -19.11 -8.30 -5.40
N MET A 130 -19.20 -7.56 -4.29
CA MET A 130 -20.48 -7.19 -3.69
C MET A 130 -21.32 -6.33 -4.64
N ILE A 131 -20.73 -5.28 -5.25
CA ILE A 131 -21.43 -4.45 -6.24
C ILE A 131 -21.98 -5.31 -7.38
N LEU A 132 -21.15 -6.20 -7.95
CA LEU A 132 -21.58 -7.11 -9.03
C LEU A 132 -22.70 -8.04 -8.58
N ALA A 133 -22.60 -8.64 -7.39
CA ALA A 133 -23.64 -9.52 -6.86
C ALA A 133 -24.98 -8.79 -6.67
N GLY A 134 -24.95 -7.54 -6.20
CA GLY A 134 -26.16 -6.72 -6.07
C GLY A 134 -26.76 -6.33 -7.42
N VAL A 135 -25.93 -6.04 -8.42
CA VAL A 135 -26.39 -5.78 -9.80
C VAL A 135 -27.01 -7.04 -10.41
N ILE A 136 -26.38 -8.21 -10.28
CA ILE A 136 -26.92 -9.49 -10.80
C ILE A 136 -28.26 -9.79 -10.16
N LYS A 137 -28.39 -9.64 -8.83
CA LYS A 137 -29.67 -9.86 -8.13
C LYS A 137 -30.77 -8.92 -8.64
N LYS A 138 -30.44 -7.66 -8.91
CA LYS A 138 -31.39 -6.72 -9.52
C LYS A 138 -31.90 -7.25 -10.87
N PHE A 139 -31.01 -7.74 -11.74
CA PHE A 139 -31.40 -8.29 -13.05
C PHE A 139 -32.17 -9.61 -12.99
N GLN A 140 -32.05 -10.39 -11.91
CA GLN A 140 -32.83 -11.63 -11.71
C GLN A 140 -34.24 -11.40 -11.14
N LEU A 141 -34.49 -10.21 -10.58
CA LEU A 141 -35.79 -9.81 -10.02
C LEU A 141 -36.70 -9.10 -11.05
N PHE A 142 -36.20 -8.85 -12.26
CA PHE A 142 -36.96 -8.43 -13.44
C PHE A 142 -37.14 -9.62 -14.39
#